data_AF-A0A8D8FAI0-F1
#
_entry.id   AF-A0A8D8FAI0-F1
#
_cell.length_a   1.000
_cell.length_b   1.000
_cell.length_c   1.000
_cell.angle_alpha   90.00
_cell.angle_beta   90.00
_cell.angle_gamma   90.00
#
_symmetry.space_group_name_H-M   'P 1'
#
loop_
_entity.id
_entity.type
_entity.pdbx_description
1 polymer ?
#
loop_
_entity_poly.entity_id
_entity_poly.type
_entity_poly.pdbx_seq_one_letter_code
_entity_poly.pdbx_strand_id
1 'polypeptide(L)'
;MSGLLNILPHRISQGLTAAYFTVSLTLVVVTSWSIRGRSTLVQTTEMARMTVQKIPALKDNFMYLVVCNETKSAAIVDPVEPDRVLQVAKEAGVSLTKVLTTHHHWD
;
A
#
# COMPACT_ATOMS: atom_id res chain seq x y z
N MET A 1 -14.84 -28.43 -21.99
CA MET A 1 -16.20 -27.87 -21.75
C MET A 1 -16.83 -27.34 -23.05
N SER A 2 -16.71 -28.06 -24.18
CA SER A 2 -17.03 -27.48 -25.51
C SER A 2 -18.19 -28.14 -26.25
N GLY A 3 -18.92 -29.09 -25.62
CA GLY A 3 -20.03 -29.79 -26.28
C GLY A 3 -21.39 -29.09 -26.19
N LEU A 4 -21.61 -28.25 -25.17
CA LEU A 4 -22.93 -27.65 -24.89
C LEU A 4 -23.16 -26.28 -25.56
N LEU A 5 -22.11 -25.60 -26.04
CA LEU A 5 -22.20 -24.26 -26.63
C LEU A 5 -22.58 -24.25 -28.12
N ASN A 6 -22.58 -25.42 -28.79
CA ASN A 6 -22.87 -25.54 -30.22
C ASN A 6 -24.36 -25.75 -30.55
N ILE A 7 -25.23 -25.84 -29.54
CA ILE A 7 -26.68 -26.08 -29.70
C ILE A 7 -27.48 -24.75 -29.60
N LEU A 8 -26.83 -23.67 -29.15
CA LEU A 8 -27.47 -22.37 -28.97
C LEU A 8 -27.28 -21.50 -30.22
N PRO A 9 -28.33 -20.78 -30.68
CA PRO A 9 -28.20 -19.85 -31.80
C PRO A 9 -27.10 -18.83 -31.50
N HIS A 10 -26.27 -18.54 -32.50
CA HIS A 10 -25.01 -17.80 -32.41
C HIS A 10 -25.08 -16.53 -31.53
N ARG A 11 -26.19 -15.80 -31.59
CA ARG A 11 -26.42 -14.57 -30.80
C ARG A 11 -26.50 -14.81 -29.28
N ILE A 12 -27.06 -15.94 -28.85
CA ILE A 12 -27.17 -16.29 -27.43
C ILE A 12 -25.80 -16.73 -26.89
N SER A 13 -25.06 -17.52 -27.67
CA SER A 13 -23.70 -17.94 -27.31
C SER A 13 -22.75 -16.73 -27.16
N GLN A 14 -22.82 -15.76 -28.08
CA GLN A 14 -22.08 -14.52 -27.99
C GLN A 14 -22.47 -13.67 -26.77
N GLY A 15 -23.76 -13.55 -26.46
CA GLY A 15 -24.24 -12.82 -25.29
C GLY A 15 -23.78 -13.42 -23.97
N LEU A 16 -23.84 -14.75 -23.84
CA LEU A 16 -23.37 -15.47 -22.65
C LEU A 16 -21.85 -15.38 -22.49
N THR A 17 -21.12 -15.47 -23.60
CA THR A 17 -19.65 -15.35 -23.60
C THR A 17 -19.23 -13.93 -23.20
N ALA A 18 -19.88 -12.89 -23.74
CA ALA A 18 -19.63 -11.51 -23.36
C ALA A 18 -19.94 -11.24 -21.88
N ALA A 19 -21.06 -11.77 -21.37
CA ALA A 19 -21.41 -11.66 -19.96
C ALA A 19 -20.39 -12.37 -19.05
N TYR A 20 -19.97 -13.58 -19.41
CA TYR A 20 -18.96 -14.33 -18.67
C TYR A 20 -17.62 -13.59 -18.58
N PHE A 21 -17.14 -13.04 -19.70
CA PHE A 21 -15.89 -12.27 -19.71
C PHE A 21 -16.03 -10.94 -18.97
N THR A 22 -17.20 -10.28 -19.01
CA THR A 22 -17.46 -9.04 -18.27
C THR A 22 -17.47 -9.28 -16.75
N VAL A 23 -18.15 -10.33 -16.30
CA VAL A 23 -18.17 -10.72 -14.88
C VAL A 23 -16.79 -11.19 -14.42
N SER A 24 -16.09 -12.01 -15.22
CA SER A 24 -14.73 -12.44 -14.89
C SER A 24 -13.75 -11.28 -14.83
N LEU A 25 -13.80 -10.33 -15.77
CA LEU A 25 -12.94 -9.15 -15.75
C LEU A 25 -13.23 -8.28 -14.53
N THR A 26 -14.51 -8.05 -14.21
CA THR A 26 -14.91 -7.26 -13.04
C THR A 26 -14.44 -7.94 -11.75
N LEU A 27 -14.59 -9.26 -11.63
CA LEU A 27 -14.12 -10.03 -10.50
C LEU A 27 -12.58 -9.98 -10.38
N VAL A 28 -11.86 -10.15 -11.49
CA VAL A 28 -10.39 -10.11 -11.54
C VAL A 28 -9.86 -8.72 -11.23
N VAL A 29 -10.49 -7.65 -11.72
CA VAL A 29 -10.09 -6.26 -11.43
C VAL A 29 -10.35 -5.94 -9.95
N VAL A 30 -11.52 -6.27 -9.42
CA VAL A 30 -11.86 -6.04 -8.00
C VAL A 30 -10.94 -6.83 -7.06
N THR A 31 -10.64 -8.08 -7.39
CA THR A 31 -9.73 -8.91 -6.59
C THR A 31 -8.26 -8.50 -6.76
N SER A 32 -7.81 -8.14 -7.96
CA SER A 32 -6.42 -7.72 -8.20
C SER A 32 -6.06 -6.38 -7.56
N TRP A 33 -7.04 -5.47 -7.41
CA TRP A 33 -6.83 -4.21 -6.71
C TRP A 33 -6.74 -4.40 -5.19
N SER A 34 -7.41 -5.43 -4.65
CA SER A 34 -7.38 -5.79 -3.23
C SER A 34 -6.18 -6.68 -2.85
N ILE A 35 -5.73 -7.58 -3.75
CA ILE A 35 -4.73 -8.63 -3.45
C ILE A 35 -3.29 -8.17 -3.73
N ARG A 36 -3.06 -7.08 -4.46
CA ARG A 36 -1.73 -6.45 -4.57
C ARG A 36 -1.46 -5.60 -3.32
N GLY A 37 -1.54 -6.23 -2.16
CA GLY A 37 -1.38 -5.61 -0.85
C GLY A 37 0.02 -5.01 -0.72
N ARG A 38 0.10 -3.68 -0.83
CA ARG A 38 1.20 -2.89 -0.27
C ARG A 38 1.40 -3.35 1.17
N SER A 39 2.63 -3.71 1.55
CA SER A 39 2.93 -4.04 2.95
C SER A 39 2.58 -2.83 3.82
N THR A 40 1.58 -2.97 4.68
CA THR A 40 1.17 -1.89 5.59
C THR A 40 1.89 -1.94 6.92
N LEU A 41 2.58 -3.05 7.21
CA LEU A 41 3.22 -3.27 8.49
C LEU A 41 4.40 -2.33 8.71
N VAL A 42 4.25 -1.50 9.74
CA VAL A 42 5.34 -0.71 10.29
C VAL A 42 6.22 -1.63 11.14
N GLN A 43 7.52 -1.64 10.89
CA GLN A 43 8.49 -2.40 11.68
C GLN A 43 9.17 -1.46 12.67
N THR A 44 9.03 -1.74 13.96
CA THR A 44 9.61 -0.90 15.02
C THR A 44 10.88 -1.55 15.56
N THR A 45 11.96 -0.77 15.60
CA THR A 45 13.22 -1.14 16.27
C THR A 45 13.43 -0.17 17.43
N GLU A 46 13.39 -0.69 18.65
CA GLU A 46 13.62 0.09 19.87
C GLU A 46 15.08 -0.01 20.32
N MET A 47 15.64 1.13 20.70
CA MET A 47 16.95 1.26 21.31
C MET A 47 16.83 2.05 22.62
N ALA A 48 17.89 2.09 23.43
CA ALA A 48 17.87 2.72 24.75
C ALA A 48 17.39 4.19 24.76
N ARG A 49 17.75 4.97 23.73
CA ARG A 49 17.41 6.41 23.63
C ARG A 49 16.61 6.79 22.38
N MET A 50 16.42 5.85 21.47
CA MET A 50 15.88 6.11 20.14
C MET A 50 14.98 4.96 19.73
N THR A 51 13.90 5.26 19.03
CA THR A 51 13.07 4.26 18.38
C THR A 51 12.96 4.59 16.90
N VAL A 52 13.16 3.59 16.05
CA VAL A 52 13.06 3.74 14.60
C VAL A 52 11.88 2.92 14.12
N GLN A 53 10.94 3.58 13.45
CA GLN A 53 9.82 2.93 12.80
C GLN A 53 10.02 2.98 11.28
N LYS A 54 10.15 1.80 10.69
CA LYS A 54 10.26 1.62 9.25
C LYS A 54 8.85 1.52 8.66
N ILE A 55 8.53 2.48 7.80
CA ILE A 55 7.21 2.65 7.19
C ILE A 55 7.34 2.31 5.69
N PRO A 56 6.72 1.22 5.21
CA PRO A 56 6.73 0.92 3.78
C PRO A 56 5.99 2.00 2.98
N ALA A 57 6.56 2.42 1.87
CA ALA A 57 6.00 3.40 0.94
C ALA A 57 6.12 2.90 -0.50
N LEU A 58 5.21 3.34 -1.37
CA LEU A 58 5.19 2.94 -2.78
C LEU A 58 5.25 1.41 -2.95
N LYS A 59 6.20 0.90 -3.75
CA LYS A 59 6.37 -0.53 -4.03
C LYS A 59 7.44 -1.18 -3.16
N ASP A 60 8.59 -0.53 -3.03
CA ASP A 60 9.81 -1.04 -2.40
C ASP A 60 10.57 0.03 -1.60
N ASN A 61 10.01 1.23 -1.47
CA ASN A 61 10.63 2.34 -0.74
C ASN A 61 10.24 2.30 0.75
N PHE A 62 11.04 2.97 1.56
CA PHE A 62 10.84 3.04 3.00
C PHE A 62 11.06 4.45 3.51
N MET A 63 10.11 4.90 4.31
CA MET A 63 10.26 6.10 5.13
C MET A 63 10.64 5.66 6.54
N TYR A 64 11.40 6.48 7.27
CA TYR A 64 11.82 6.14 8.63
C TYR A 64 11.45 7.23 9.62
N LEU A 65 10.55 6.90 10.55
CA LEU A 65 10.24 7.79 11.66
C LEU A 65 11.23 7.49 12.80
N VAL A 66 12.13 8.44 13.05
CA VAL A 66 13.14 8.36 14.10
C VAL A 66 12.65 9.17 15.29
N VAL A 67 12.45 8.51 16.43
CA VAL A 67 11.89 9.09 17.65
C VAL A 67 12.96 9.16 18.72
N CYS A 68 13.10 10.32 19.37
CA CYS A 68 13.84 10.45 20.61
C CYS A 68 12.96 10.01 21.78
N ASN A 69 13.37 8.99 22.52
CA ASN A 69 12.53 8.39 23.56
C ASN A 69 12.32 9.30 24.78
N GLU A 70 13.30 10.16 25.07
CA GLU A 70 13.27 11.10 26.20
C GLU A 70 12.34 12.30 25.94
N THR A 71 12.43 12.90 24.75
CA THR A 71 11.71 14.15 24.42
C THR A 71 10.41 13.94 23.65
N LYS A 72 10.19 12.72 23.11
CA LYS A 72 9.12 12.41 22.14
C LYS A 72 9.14 13.29 20.88
N SER A 73 10.25 13.97 20.61
CA SER A 73 10.50 14.61 19.32
C SER A 73 10.83 13.55 18.28
N ALA A 74 10.35 13.74 17.06
CA ALA A 74 10.60 12.85 15.95
C ALA A 74 11.12 13.59 14.70
N ALA A 75 11.87 12.87 13.89
CA ALA A 75 12.26 13.24 12.54
C ALA A 75 11.77 12.17 11.56
N ILE A 76 11.32 12.57 10.38
CA ILE A 76 10.96 11.65 9.31
C ILE A 76 12.04 11.67 8.22
N VAL A 77 12.46 10.49 7.78
CA VAL A 77 13.35 10.31 6.63
C VAL A 77 12.50 10.01 5.39
N ASP A 78 12.74 10.76 4.31
CA ASP A 78 12.14 10.61 2.97
C ASP A 78 10.60 10.46 2.97
N PRO A 79 9.84 11.49 3.37
CA PRO A 79 8.37 11.42 3.52
C PRO A 79 7.61 11.46 2.18
N VAL A 80 7.76 10.45 1.32
CA VAL A 80 7.09 10.37 0.01
C VAL A 80 5.56 10.22 0.10
N GLU A 81 5.04 9.70 1.23
CA GLU A 81 3.61 9.63 1.55
C GLU A 81 3.28 10.42 2.84
N PRO A 82 3.09 11.76 2.78
CA PRO A 82 2.94 12.62 3.96
C PRO A 82 1.76 12.24 4.87
N ASP A 83 0.61 11.87 4.31
CA ASP A 83 -0.59 11.50 5.09
C ASP A 83 -0.32 10.29 6.00
N ARG A 84 0.42 9.31 5.47
CA ARG A 84 0.82 8.11 6.22
C ARG A 84 1.82 8.45 7.31
N VAL A 85 2.75 9.36 7.05
CA VAL A 85 3.70 9.85 8.06
C VAL A 85 2.94 10.52 9.22
N LEU A 86 1.98 11.38 8.91
CA LEU A 86 1.17 12.07 9.92
C LEU A 86 0.34 11.07 10.74
N GLN A 87 -0.22 10.05 10.09
CA GLN A 87 -0.93 8.96 10.78
C GLN A 87 0.00 8.22 11.75
N VAL A 88 1.15 7.73 11.29
CA VAL A 88 2.09 6.97 12.12
C VAL A 88 2.65 7.83 13.26
N ALA A 89 2.94 9.11 13.02
CA ALA A 89 3.39 10.03 14.05
C ALA A 89 2.31 10.26 15.13
N LYS A 90 1.04 10.36 14.73
CA LYS A 90 -0.09 10.50 15.64
C LYS A 90 -0.31 9.22 16.45
N GLU A 91 -0.26 8.05 15.81
CA GLU A 91 -0.38 6.74 16.47
C GLU A 91 0.75 6.51 17.47
N ALA A 92 1.97 6.93 17.15
CA ALA A 92 3.12 6.86 18.04
C ALA A 92 3.12 7.92 19.17
N GLY A 93 2.21 8.91 19.12
CA GLY A 93 2.13 9.98 20.11
C GLY A 93 3.36 10.88 20.16
N VAL A 94 3.98 11.16 19.01
CA VAL A 94 5.22 11.93 18.91
C VAL A 94 5.02 13.27 18.21
N SER A 95 5.89 14.24 18.50
CA SER A 95 5.92 15.53 17.80
C SER A 95 6.90 15.46 16.63
N LEU A 96 6.40 15.48 15.41
CA LEU A 96 7.24 15.53 14.21
C LEU A 96 7.78 16.94 14.02
N THR A 97 9.09 17.12 14.23
CA THR A 97 9.74 18.45 14.19
C THR A 97 10.70 18.64 13.02
N LYS A 98 11.12 17.55 12.37
CA LYS A 98 12.18 17.56 11.36
C LYS A 98 11.86 16.63 10.21
N VAL A 99 12.32 17.01 9.03
CA VAL A 99 12.33 16.19 7.81
C VAL A 99 13.77 16.05 7.36
N LEU A 100 14.18 14.83 7.04
CA LEU A 100 15.51 14.48 6.54
C LEU A 100 15.34 13.86 5.16
N THR A 101 15.76 14.57 4.12
CA THR A 101 15.73 14.08 2.74
C THR A 101 17.11 13.55 2.37
N THR A 102 17.20 12.29 1.96
CA THR A 102 18.47 11.66 1.58
C THR A 102 18.99 12.19 0.25
N HIS A 103 18.10 12.41 -0.71
CA HIS A 103 18.42 12.86 -2.06
C HIS A 103 17.21 13.56 -2.71
N HIS A 104 17.38 14.03 -3.95
CA HIS A 104 16.40 14.84 -4.67
C HIS A 104 15.58 14.04 -5.69
N HIS A 105 15.78 12.72 -5.79
CA HIS A 105 14.85 11.93 -6.58
C HIS A 105 13.48 11.98 -5.90
N TRP A 106 12.47 11.74 -6.72
CA TRP A 106 11.09 11.92 -6.29
C TRP A 106 10.62 10.75 -5.40
N ASP A 107 11.34 9.64 -5.39
CA ASP A 107 10.97 8.35 -4.79
C ASP A 107 11.74 8.01 -3.51
#